data_AF-A0A0C9UJG1-F1
#
_entry.id   AF-A0A0C9UJG1-F1
#
_cell.length_a   1.000
_cell.length_b   1.000
_cell.length_c   1.000
_cell.angle_alpha   90.00
_cell.angle_beta   90.00
_cell.angle_gamma   90.00
#
_symmetry.space_group_name_H-M   'P 1'
#
loop_
_entity.id
_entity.type
_entity.pdbx_description
1 polymer ?
#
loop_
_entity_poly.entity_id
_entity_poly.type
_entity_poly.pdbx_seq_one_letter_code
_entity_poly.pdbx_strand_id
1 'polypeptide(L)'
;MTYSPNAPMFKPTLAYARHQFAALLQDQAQGSGNFNTYRQAILEEIEALRALGLPVNDWSVKKATSSKERQQLPINVDAFAGTYNHGAVMIILMIVGCFLRVGDEIRAEKWLRAALWLENLLVGGGKKLFEERYKRILDKTAVQAFLKIIESYYVLSTGV
;
A
#
# COMPACT_ATOMS: atom_id res chain seq x y z
N MET A 1 30.52 11.39 -7.54
CA MET A 1 29.20 11.05 -6.96
C MET A 1 29.30 11.23 -5.46
N THR A 2 28.67 12.24 -4.89
CA THR A 2 28.66 12.49 -3.45
C THR A 2 27.36 11.95 -2.85
N TYR A 3 27.47 10.92 -2.02
CA TYR A 3 26.35 10.39 -1.24
C TYR A 3 25.87 11.48 -0.27
N SER A 4 24.56 11.78 -0.28
CA SER A 4 23.97 12.63 0.76
C SER A 4 23.96 11.83 2.07
N PRO A 5 24.57 12.34 3.16
CA PRO A 5 24.57 11.66 4.45
C PRO A 5 23.15 11.52 5.06
N ASN A 6 22.16 12.23 4.50
CA ASN A 6 20.77 12.19 4.93
C ASN A 6 19.86 11.37 3.99
N ALA A 7 20.42 10.69 2.99
CA ALA A 7 19.61 9.82 2.12
C ALA A 7 19.02 8.67 2.96
N PRO A 8 17.70 8.39 2.85
CA PRO A 8 17.11 7.25 3.54
C PRO A 8 17.86 5.98 3.14
N MET A 9 18.32 5.23 4.14
CA MET A 9 19.18 4.08 3.90
C MET A 9 18.39 2.96 3.22
N PHE A 10 18.70 2.70 1.96
CA PHE A 10 18.13 1.62 1.17
C PHE A 10 18.65 0.27 1.68
N LYS A 11 17.77 -0.53 2.28
CA LYS A 11 18.05 -1.82 2.93
C LYS A 11 17.13 -2.93 2.40
N PRO A 12 17.34 -3.42 1.17
CA PRO A 12 16.45 -4.38 0.52
C PRO A 12 16.33 -5.70 1.30
N THR A 13 17.41 -6.19 1.91
CA THR A 13 17.37 -7.42 2.72
C THR A 13 16.52 -7.26 3.98
N LEU A 14 16.56 -6.08 4.61
CA LEU A 14 15.71 -5.78 5.77
C LEU A 14 14.24 -5.72 5.35
N ALA A 15 13.95 -5.06 4.23
CA ALA A 15 12.59 -5.00 3.71
C ALA A 15 12.03 -6.39 3.42
N TYR A 16 12.84 -7.26 2.80
CA TYR A 16 12.46 -8.65 2.55
C TYR A 16 12.14 -9.40 3.84
N ALA A 17 13.00 -9.31 4.85
CA ALA A 17 12.77 -9.95 6.15
C ALA A 17 11.50 -9.43 6.86
N ARG A 18 11.27 -8.12 6.81
CA ARG A 18 10.06 -7.47 7.36
C ARG A 18 8.80 -7.93 6.63
N HIS A 19 8.83 -7.99 5.30
CA HIS A 19 7.72 -8.48 4.48
C HIS A 19 7.41 -9.95 4.76
N GLN A 20 8.42 -10.81 4.90
CA GLN A 20 8.21 -12.20 5.29
C GLN A 20 7.60 -12.32 6.69
N PHE A 21 8.05 -11.50 7.65
CA PHE A 21 7.48 -11.49 8.99
C PHE A 21 6.02 -11.02 8.99
N ALA A 22 5.70 -10.00 8.18
CA ALA A 22 4.32 -9.56 7.98
C ALA A 22 3.43 -10.67 7.39
N ALA A 23 3.94 -11.47 6.45
CA ALA A 23 3.21 -12.62 5.91
C ALA A 23 2.90 -13.67 7.00
N LEU A 24 3.86 -13.99 7.88
CA LEU A 24 3.63 -14.89 9.01
C LEU A 24 2.55 -14.36 9.97
N LEU A 25 2.55 -13.05 10.26
CA LEU A 25 1.52 -12.41 11.06
C LEU A 25 0.15 -12.47 10.38
N GLN A 26 0.08 -12.31 9.06
CA GLN A 26 -1.18 -12.45 8.31
C GLN A 26 -1.73 -13.87 8.38
N ASP A 27 -0.90 -14.88 8.23
CA ASP A 27 -1.31 -16.29 8.34
C ASP A 27 -1.81 -16.60 9.76
N GLN A 28 -1.11 -16.11 10.79
CA GLN A 28 -1.55 -16.21 12.18
C GLN A 28 -2.89 -15.50 12.42
N ALA A 29 -3.07 -14.30 11.85
CA ALA A 29 -4.31 -13.53 11.97
C ALA A 29 -5.49 -14.23 11.27
N GLN A 30 -5.25 -14.92 10.15
CA GLN A 30 -6.26 -15.75 9.49
C GLN A 30 -6.70 -16.90 10.37
N GLY A 31 -5.76 -17.65 10.96
CA GLY A 31 -6.07 -18.80 11.80
C GLY A 31 -6.78 -18.43 13.11
N SER A 32 -6.46 -17.26 13.67
CA SER A 32 -6.99 -16.81 14.97
C SER A 32 -8.17 -15.84 14.88
N GLY A 33 -8.43 -15.23 13.73
CA GLY A 33 -9.40 -14.15 13.58
C GLY A 33 -9.00 -12.84 14.30
N ASN A 34 -7.75 -12.71 14.75
CA ASN A 34 -7.32 -11.57 15.56
C ASN A 34 -6.97 -10.34 14.71
N PHE A 35 -7.85 -9.33 14.72
CA PHE A 35 -7.63 -8.07 14.00
C PHE A 35 -6.41 -7.28 14.47
N ASN A 36 -5.96 -7.45 15.71
CA ASN A 36 -4.76 -6.77 16.19
C ASN A 36 -3.50 -7.35 15.53
N THR A 37 -3.49 -8.63 15.20
CA THR A 37 -2.39 -9.27 14.46
C THR A 37 -2.31 -8.75 13.02
N TYR A 38 -3.45 -8.48 12.36
CA TYR A 38 -3.44 -7.75 11.08
C TYR A 38 -2.84 -6.36 11.18
N ARG A 39 -3.15 -5.61 12.26
CA ARG A 39 -2.56 -4.28 12.46
C ARG A 39 -1.05 -4.35 12.64
N GLN A 40 -0.54 -5.37 13.34
CA GLN A 40 0.90 -5.61 13.45
C GLN A 40 1.51 -5.91 12.08
N ALA A 41 0.88 -6.76 11.27
CA ALA A 41 1.34 -7.04 9.91
C ALA A 41 1.44 -5.76 9.06
N ILE A 42 0.46 -4.86 9.16
CA ILE A 42 0.50 -3.57 8.45
C ILE A 42 1.72 -2.73 8.86
N LEU A 43 2.04 -2.66 10.16
CA LEU A 43 3.20 -1.91 10.63
C LEU A 43 4.51 -2.49 10.08
N GLU A 44 4.61 -3.82 10.04
CA GLU A 44 5.78 -4.51 9.48
C GLU A 44 5.92 -4.26 7.96
N GLU A 45 4.83 -4.25 7.20
CA GLU A 45 4.85 -3.89 5.78
C GLU A 45 5.24 -2.41 5.57
N ILE A 46 4.77 -1.49 6.41
CA ILE A 46 5.16 -0.08 6.35
C ILE A 46 6.68 0.06 6.60
N GLU A 47 7.22 -0.64 7.59
CA GLU A 47 8.67 -0.66 7.84
C GLU A 47 9.44 -1.32 6.68
N ALA A 48 8.86 -2.31 6.00
CA ALA A 48 9.43 -2.86 4.78
C ALA A 48 9.52 -1.80 3.66
N LEU A 49 8.47 -1.01 3.45
CA LEU A 49 8.48 0.10 2.47
C LEU A 49 9.54 1.16 2.82
N ARG A 50 9.70 1.49 4.09
CA ARG A 50 10.72 2.45 4.54
C ARG A 50 12.13 1.92 4.33
N ALA A 51 12.36 0.64 4.58
CA ALA A 51 13.62 -0.02 4.27
C ALA A 51 13.91 -0.03 2.75
N LEU A 52 12.88 0.05 1.91
CA LEU A 52 13.01 0.25 0.46
C LEU A 52 13.21 1.72 0.04
N GLY A 53 13.31 2.64 1.00
CA GLY A 53 13.50 4.06 0.76
C GLY A 53 12.22 4.81 0.40
N LEU A 54 11.03 4.20 0.56
CA LEU A 54 9.78 4.93 0.37
C LEU A 54 9.48 5.81 1.59
N PRO A 55 9.28 7.13 1.38
CA PRO A 55 8.92 8.03 2.46
C PRO A 55 7.43 7.89 2.79
N VAL A 56 7.09 7.11 3.82
CA VAL A 56 5.70 6.93 4.28
C VAL A 56 5.36 7.99 5.33
N ASN A 57 4.25 8.70 5.12
CA ASN A 57 3.77 9.77 6.01
C ASN A 57 2.59 9.31 6.90
N ASP A 58 1.84 8.29 6.48
CA ASP A 58 0.70 7.75 7.23
C ASP A 58 1.01 6.35 7.78
N TRP A 59 1.09 6.29 9.11
CA TRP A 59 1.49 5.12 9.90
C TRP A 59 0.32 4.53 10.67
N SER A 60 -0.86 5.14 10.54
CA SER A 60 -1.96 4.82 11.41
C SER A 60 -2.60 3.51 10.97
N VAL A 61 -2.80 2.66 11.97
CA VAL A 61 -3.53 1.38 11.87
C VAL A 61 -4.88 1.44 12.60
N LYS A 62 -5.23 2.61 13.13
CA LYS A 62 -6.54 2.88 13.72
C LYS A 62 -7.55 3.13 12.62
N LYS A 63 -8.80 2.71 12.86
CA LYS A 63 -9.88 2.88 11.90
C LYS A 63 -10.01 4.35 11.50
N ALA A 64 -9.96 4.62 10.21
CA ALA A 64 -10.21 5.96 9.68
C ALA A 64 -11.63 6.43 10.04
N THR A 65 -11.76 7.67 10.52
CA THR A 65 -13.04 8.24 10.98
C THR A 65 -13.58 9.33 10.07
N SER A 66 -12.80 9.82 9.10
CA SER A 66 -13.25 10.93 8.25
C SER A 66 -12.92 10.72 6.76
N SER A 67 -13.76 11.29 5.90
CA SER A 67 -13.54 11.33 4.45
C SER A 67 -12.36 12.22 4.04
N LYS A 68 -11.96 13.19 4.88
CA LYS A 68 -10.78 14.04 4.63
C LYS A 68 -9.49 13.22 4.58
N GLU A 69 -9.44 12.09 5.28
CA GLU A 69 -8.29 11.18 5.24
C GLU A 69 -8.12 10.48 3.87
N ARG A 70 -9.14 10.47 3.00
CA ARG A 70 -9.09 9.82 1.67
C ARG A 70 -8.24 10.55 0.64
N GLN A 71 -8.07 11.85 0.78
CA GLN A 71 -7.53 12.69 -0.32
C GLN A 71 -6.00 12.69 -0.39
N GLN A 72 -5.31 12.44 0.73
CA GLN A 72 -3.85 12.43 0.78
C GLN A 72 -3.33 11.01 0.57
N LEU A 73 -2.29 10.84 -0.24
CA LEU A 73 -1.58 9.57 -0.34
C LEU A 73 -0.81 9.28 0.97
N PRO A 74 -0.66 8.00 1.35
CA PRO A 74 0.10 7.62 2.53
C PRO A 74 1.62 7.76 2.33
N ILE A 75 2.06 8.03 1.10
CA ILE A 75 3.46 8.17 0.68
C ILE A 75 3.72 9.63 0.32
N ASN A 76 4.87 10.17 0.75
CA ASN A 76 5.34 11.48 0.35
C ASN A 76 5.83 11.44 -1.10
N VAL A 77 4.98 11.88 -2.02
CA VAL A 77 5.27 11.88 -3.45
C VAL A 77 6.45 12.80 -3.81
N ASP A 78 6.61 13.92 -3.09
CA ASP A 78 7.64 14.93 -3.39
C ASP A 78 9.03 14.50 -2.93
N ALA A 79 9.11 13.63 -1.91
CA ALA A 79 10.36 13.12 -1.37
C ALA A 79 10.82 11.82 -2.02
N PHE A 80 10.06 11.26 -2.98
CA PHE A 80 10.41 9.98 -3.60
C PHE A 80 11.49 10.18 -4.68
N ALA A 81 12.68 9.64 -4.41
CA ALA A 81 13.86 9.81 -5.29
C ALA A 81 13.89 8.86 -6.51
N GLY A 82 12.77 8.22 -6.87
CA GLY A 82 12.68 7.39 -8.08
C GLY A 82 13.45 6.07 -8.03
N THR A 83 13.77 5.54 -6.84
CA THR A 83 14.49 4.27 -6.75
C THR A 83 13.62 3.11 -7.23
N TYR A 84 14.14 2.34 -8.17
CA TYR A 84 13.42 1.22 -8.79
C TYR A 84 13.14 0.14 -7.75
N ASN A 85 11.86 -0.14 -7.47
CA ASN A 85 11.50 -1.16 -6.50
C ASN A 85 10.20 -1.89 -6.81
N HIS A 86 10.29 -2.89 -7.68
CA HIS A 86 9.15 -3.74 -8.03
C HIS A 86 8.47 -4.42 -6.83
N GLY A 87 9.19 -4.64 -5.71
CA GLY A 87 8.62 -5.23 -4.50
C GLY A 87 7.67 -4.28 -3.75
N ALA A 88 7.84 -2.96 -3.89
CA ALA A 88 7.08 -1.99 -3.10
C ALA A 88 5.58 -2.01 -3.43
N VAL A 89 5.20 -2.15 -4.70
CA VAL A 89 3.79 -2.23 -5.10
C VAL A 89 3.12 -3.48 -4.52
N MET A 90 3.82 -4.62 -4.51
CA MET A 90 3.31 -5.85 -3.88
C MET A 90 3.09 -5.67 -2.38
N ILE A 91 4.06 -5.08 -1.67
CA ILE A 91 3.94 -4.78 -0.24
C ILE A 91 2.73 -3.87 0.03
N ILE A 92 2.53 -2.82 -0.79
CA ILE A 92 1.36 -1.96 -0.65
C ILE A 92 0.05 -2.75 -0.85
N LEU A 93 -0.02 -3.63 -1.84
CA LEU A 93 -1.20 -4.47 -2.06
C LEU A 93 -1.48 -5.40 -0.88
N MET A 94 -0.45 -5.89 -0.18
CA MET A 94 -0.62 -6.65 1.06
C MET A 94 -1.19 -5.79 2.19
N ILE A 95 -0.73 -4.54 2.32
CA ILE A 95 -1.31 -3.56 3.25
C ILE A 95 -2.80 -3.34 2.96
N VAL A 96 -3.18 -3.16 1.69
CA VAL A 96 -4.58 -3.02 1.27
C VAL A 96 -5.39 -4.24 1.70
N GLY A 97 -4.88 -5.45 1.44
CA GLY A 97 -5.51 -6.69 1.87
C GLY A 97 -5.76 -6.74 3.38
N CYS A 98 -4.77 -6.37 4.19
CA CYS A 98 -4.90 -6.31 5.64
C CYS A 98 -5.96 -5.29 6.09
N PHE A 99 -6.00 -4.09 5.50
CA PHE A 99 -7.01 -3.08 5.85
C PHE A 99 -8.43 -3.54 5.53
N LEU A 100 -8.63 -4.21 4.39
CA LEU A 100 -9.93 -4.80 4.06
C LEU A 100 -10.35 -5.87 5.06
N ARG A 101 -9.42 -6.72 5.52
CA ARG A 101 -9.71 -7.76 6.53
C ARG A 101 -10.07 -7.21 7.90
N VAL A 102 -9.60 -6.02 8.27
CA VAL A 102 -10.01 -5.33 9.51
C VAL A 102 -11.20 -4.38 9.32
N GLY A 103 -11.81 -4.37 8.13
CA GLY A 103 -12.99 -3.56 7.81
C GLY A 103 -12.70 -2.05 7.71
N ASP A 104 -11.47 -1.66 7.38
CA ASP A 104 -11.08 -0.27 7.14
C ASP A 104 -10.92 0.00 5.63
N GLU A 105 -12.05 0.10 4.96
CA GLU A 105 -12.15 0.39 3.53
C GLU A 105 -11.54 1.73 3.13
N ILE A 106 -11.60 2.74 4.02
CA ILE A 106 -11.07 4.07 3.74
C ILE A 106 -9.55 4.01 3.61
N ARG A 107 -8.88 3.33 4.55
CA ARG A 107 -7.42 3.13 4.46
C ARG A 107 -7.05 2.21 3.32
N ALA A 108 -7.82 1.16 3.08
CA ALA A 108 -7.61 0.29 1.92
C ALA A 108 -7.64 1.09 0.60
N GLU A 109 -8.61 1.99 0.43
CA GLU A 109 -8.68 2.90 -0.73
C GLU A 109 -7.43 3.74 -0.90
N LYS A 110 -7.03 4.40 0.19
CA LYS A 110 -5.90 5.29 0.21
C LYS A 110 -4.60 4.58 -0.19
N TRP A 111 -4.37 3.39 0.34
CA TRP A 111 -3.19 2.58 -0.01
C TRP A 111 -3.29 1.99 -1.42
N LEU A 112 -4.48 1.65 -1.91
CA LEU A 112 -4.65 1.18 -3.29
C LEU A 112 -4.35 2.29 -4.31
N ARG A 113 -4.79 3.52 -4.03
CA ARG A 113 -4.41 4.71 -4.82
C ARG A 113 -2.89 4.92 -4.81
N ALA A 114 -2.24 4.66 -3.68
CA ALA A 114 -0.79 4.73 -3.56
C ALA A 114 -0.07 3.67 -4.42
N ALA A 115 -0.57 2.43 -4.44
CA ALA A 115 -0.05 1.36 -5.30
C ALA A 115 -0.15 1.74 -6.79
N LEU A 116 -1.32 2.25 -7.21
CA LEU A 116 -1.53 2.68 -8.59
C LEU A 116 -0.62 3.86 -8.97
N TRP A 117 -0.51 4.86 -8.10
CA TRP A 117 0.40 6.00 -8.32
C TRP A 117 1.84 5.52 -8.47
N LEU A 118 2.32 4.67 -7.56
CA LEU A 118 3.69 4.17 -7.56
C LEU A 118 3.97 3.31 -8.80
N GLU A 119 3.05 2.43 -9.17
CA GLU A 119 3.20 1.61 -10.38
C GLU A 119 3.26 2.48 -11.64
N ASN A 120 2.35 3.45 -11.76
CA ASN A 120 2.34 4.34 -12.91
C ASN A 120 3.61 5.22 -12.95
N LEU A 121 4.18 5.57 -11.80
CA LEU A 121 5.46 6.28 -11.73
C LEU A 121 6.63 5.39 -12.19
N LEU A 122 6.67 4.13 -11.73
CA LEU A 122 7.79 3.21 -11.99
C LEU A 122 7.77 2.60 -13.39
N VAL A 123 6.58 2.30 -13.91
CA VAL A 123 6.38 1.52 -15.14
C VAL A 123 5.55 2.25 -16.19
N GLY A 124 4.69 3.19 -15.77
CA GLY A 124 3.73 3.84 -16.66
C GLY A 124 2.54 2.94 -17.00
N GLY A 125 1.81 3.29 -18.06
CA GLY A 125 0.69 2.48 -18.57
C GLY A 125 -0.62 2.61 -17.78
N GLY A 126 -0.63 3.38 -16.69
CA GLY A 126 -1.83 3.72 -15.93
C GLY A 126 -2.58 2.52 -15.36
N LYS A 127 -3.87 2.75 -15.08
CA LYS A 127 -4.75 1.77 -14.42
C LYS A 127 -4.83 0.43 -15.14
N LYS A 128 -4.96 0.44 -16.47
CA LYS A 128 -5.16 -0.79 -17.25
C LYS A 128 -3.97 -1.75 -17.14
N LEU A 129 -2.75 -1.22 -17.19
CA LEU A 129 -1.55 -2.05 -17.03
C LEU A 129 -1.38 -2.54 -15.59
N PHE A 130 -1.68 -1.69 -14.61
CA PHE A 130 -1.70 -2.08 -13.20
C PHE A 130 -2.66 -3.25 -12.94
N GLU A 131 -3.90 -3.15 -13.43
CA GLU A 131 -4.90 -4.22 -13.27
C GLU A 131 -4.45 -5.53 -13.90
N GLU A 132 -3.85 -5.51 -15.09
CA GLU A 132 -3.38 -6.73 -15.74
C GLU A 132 -2.20 -7.36 -14.99
N ARG A 133 -1.22 -6.55 -14.56
CA ARG A 133 -0.05 -7.05 -13.83
C ARG A 133 -0.39 -7.64 -12.47
N TYR A 134 -1.35 -7.05 -11.78
CA TYR A 134 -1.74 -7.47 -10.43
C TYR A 134 -3.06 -8.25 -10.38
N LYS A 135 -3.61 -8.62 -11.54
CA LYS A 135 -4.89 -9.32 -11.69
C LYS A 135 -5.06 -10.47 -10.70
N ARG A 136 -4.07 -11.36 -10.59
CA ARG A 136 -4.12 -12.50 -9.66
C ARG A 136 -4.33 -12.10 -8.20
N ILE A 137 -3.81 -10.95 -7.78
CA ILE A 137 -3.89 -10.46 -6.41
C ILE A 137 -5.20 -9.70 -6.22
N LEU A 138 -5.56 -8.86 -7.19
CA LEU A 138 -6.82 -8.12 -7.19
C LEU A 138 -8.03 -9.06 -7.22
N ASP A 139 -7.95 -10.17 -7.95
CA ASP A 139 -9.00 -11.19 -8.09
C ASP A 139 -9.13 -12.09 -6.85
N LYS A 140 -8.02 -12.37 -6.15
CA LYS A 140 -7.99 -13.20 -4.93
C LYS A 140 -8.37 -12.44 -3.66
N THR A 141 -8.63 -11.13 -3.75
CA THR A 141 -8.89 -10.27 -2.59
C THR A 141 -10.19 -9.49 -2.78
N ALA A 142 -10.77 -8.96 -1.69
CA ALA A 142 -11.91 -8.03 -1.74
C ALA A 142 -11.59 -6.71 -2.50
N VAL A 143 -10.37 -6.57 -3.05
CA VAL A 143 -9.87 -5.40 -3.77
C VAL A 143 -10.55 -5.24 -5.13
N GLN A 144 -10.96 -6.32 -5.82
CA GLN A 144 -11.72 -6.19 -7.08
C GLN A 144 -13.08 -5.51 -6.88
N ALA A 145 -13.80 -5.87 -5.81
CA ALA A 145 -15.05 -5.18 -5.45
C ALA A 145 -14.79 -3.71 -5.11
N PHE A 146 -13.63 -3.44 -4.50
CA PHE A 146 -13.20 -2.12 -4.09
C PHE A 146 -12.80 -1.21 -5.28
N LEU A 147 -12.16 -1.76 -6.31
CA LEU A 147 -11.83 -1.03 -7.55
C LEU A 147 -13.08 -0.50 -8.26
N LYS A 148 -14.18 -1.28 -8.26
CA LYS A 148 -15.47 -0.87 -8.83
C LYS A 148 -16.14 0.24 -8.01
N ILE A 149 -15.96 0.24 -6.69
CA ILE A 149 -16.47 1.30 -5.81
C ILE A 149 -15.75 2.63 -6.10
N ILE A 150 -14.41 2.61 -6.28
CA ILE A 150 -13.65 3.81 -6.65
C ILE A 150 -14.13 4.39 -8.00
N GLU A 151 -14.49 3.55 -8.96
CA GLU A 151 -15.06 4.01 -10.25
C GLU A 151 -16.39 4.75 -10.08
N SER A 152 -17.29 4.27 -9.21
CA SER A 152 -18.56 4.95 -8.94
C SER A 152 -18.40 6.34 -8.30
N TYR A 153 -17.34 6.54 -7.50
CA TYR A 153 -17.06 7.84 -6.87
C TYR A 153 -16.34 8.83 -7.80
N TYR A 154 -15.54 8.36 -8.76
CA TYR A 154 -14.86 9.24 -9.73
C TYR A 154 -15.81 9.84 -10.77
N VAL A 155 -16.84 9.08 -11.20
CA VAL A 155 -17.86 9.57 -12.14
C VAL A 155 -18.70 10.70 -11.55
N LEU A 156 -18.82 10.77 -10.21
CA LEU A 156 -19.55 11.83 -9.51
C LEU A 156 -18.72 13.09 -9.23
N SER A 157 -17.39 13.04 -9.35
CA SER A 157 -16.51 14.19 -9.04
C SER A 157 -15.97 14.93 -10.27
N THR A 158 -16.14 14.38 -11.47
CA THR A 158 -15.74 15.04 -12.74
C THR A 158 -16.94 15.56 -13.54
N GLY A 159 -18.13 15.56 -12.93
CA GLY A 159 -19.35 16.13 -13.50
C GLY A 159 -19.70 17.49 -12.89
N VAL A 160 -18.82 18.48 -13.06
CA VAL A 160 -19.12 19.92 -13.07
C VAL A 160 -18.20 20.59 -14.08
#